data_AF-A0A7X8XE95-F1
#
_entry.id   AF-A0A7X8XE95-F1
#
_cell.length_a   1.000
_cell.length_b   1.000
_cell.length_c   1.000
_cell.angle_alpha   90.00
_cell.angle_beta   90.00
_cell.angle_gamma   90.00
#
_symmetry.space_group_name_H-M   'P 1'
#
loop_
_entity.id
_entity.type
_entity.pdbx_description
1 polymer ?
#
loop_
_entity_poly.entity_id
_entity_poly.type
_entity_poly.pdbx_seq_one_letter_code
_entity_poly.pdbx_strand_id
1 'polypeptide(L)'
;MQKVLNSFSSWSQALEENVIMLCGDHAQSDIGSKNEALINLDQILGNFSRMGMRDREETGKEIVVCCNERMAAIEILHDNETVRDQVIATLLTDERIELIMWKDQRRYYVRQGGNKKMLSFAPGDGIRDNWGVAWNIDGDISALKGKIKNGVFISKDFPDALTRIKQALDCRTGMRVLLSAVPGCEFLSEAAPVHPNGGSHGSINRVDSLVPLIISGSDQDLNKPRIYDLKEYILNHFNR
;
A
#
# COMPACT_ATOMS: atom_id res chain seq x y z
N MET A 1 2.85 23.72 -15.03
CA MET A 1 4.05 23.51 -15.86
C MET A 1 4.34 24.65 -16.85
N GLN A 2 3.41 25.02 -17.74
CA GLN A 2 3.66 26.09 -18.74
C GLN A 2 4.17 27.41 -18.13
N LYS A 3 3.62 27.85 -16.99
CA LYS A 3 4.10 29.05 -16.28
C LYS A 3 5.57 28.97 -15.85
N VAL A 4 6.04 27.78 -15.47
CA VAL A 4 7.45 27.53 -15.10
C VAL A 4 8.32 27.56 -16.34
N LEU A 5 7.94 26.88 -17.42
CA LEU A 5 8.72 26.88 -18.66
C LEU A 5 8.79 28.27 -19.31
N ASN A 6 7.71 29.06 -19.20
CA ASN A 6 7.64 30.43 -19.73
C ASN A 6 8.43 31.45 -18.89
N SER A 7 9.06 31.08 -17.76
CA SER A 7 9.98 31.98 -17.05
C SER A 7 11.39 32.01 -17.67
N PHE A 8 11.70 31.08 -18.57
CA PHE A 8 12.92 31.07 -19.38
C PHE A 8 12.71 31.81 -20.70
N SER A 9 13.79 32.19 -21.39
CA SER A 9 13.67 32.89 -22.68
C SER A 9 13.06 31.99 -23.77
N SER A 10 13.23 30.68 -23.64
CA SER A 10 12.57 29.64 -24.47
C SER A 10 12.49 28.32 -23.71
N TRP A 11 11.60 27.42 -24.14
CA TRP A 11 11.53 26.07 -23.57
C TRP A 11 12.76 25.24 -23.89
N SER A 12 13.40 25.46 -25.05
CA SER A 12 14.67 24.80 -25.39
C SER A 12 15.76 25.17 -24.39
N GLN A 13 15.92 26.47 -24.09
CA GLN A 13 16.86 26.92 -23.06
C GLN A 13 16.55 26.27 -21.70
N ALA A 14 15.28 26.22 -21.29
CA ALA A 14 14.89 25.61 -20.02
C ALA A 14 15.36 24.14 -19.91
N LEU A 15 15.26 23.38 -21.00
CA LEU A 15 15.65 21.97 -21.06
C LEU A 15 17.16 21.76 -21.30
N GLU A 16 17.85 22.73 -21.90
CA GLU A 16 19.32 22.71 -22.05
C GLU A 16 20.03 23.03 -20.73
N GLU A 17 19.45 23.91 -19.91
CA GLU A 17 20.05 24.38 -18.65
C GLU A 17 19.57 23.58 -17.43
N ASN A 18 18.50 22.78 -17.54
CA ASN A 18 17.89 22.11 -16.39
C ASN A 18 17.37 20.71 -16.74
N VAL A 19 17.42 19.83 -15.73
CA VAL A 19 16.62 18.61 -15.71
C VAL A 19 15.27 18.91 -15.07
N ILE A 20 14.19 18.70 -15.82
CA ILE A 20 12.82 18.89 -15.34
C ILE A 20 12.18 17.52 -15.11
N MET A 21 11.81 17.25 -13.86
CA MET A 21 11.14 16.02 -13.43
C MET A 21 9.72 16.33 -12.93
N LEU A 22 8.72 15.64 -13.47
CA LEU A 22 7.34 15.67 -13.02
C LEU A 22 6.93 14.27 -12.55
N CYS A 23 6.50 14.16 -11.30
CA CYS A 23 6.06 12.91 -10.70
C CYS A 23 4.78 13.16 -9.87
N GLY A 24 3.83 12.22 -9.91
CA GLY A 24 2.76 12.17 -8.90
C GLY A 24 3.29 11.52 -7.61
N ASP A 25 2.66 11.82 -6.48
CA ASP A 25 2.88 11.14 -5.20
C ASP A 25 2.03 9.87 -5.07
N HIS A 26 0.78 9.94 -5.54
CA HIS A 26 -0.13 8.81 -5.72
C HIS A 26 -1.13 9.07 -6.85
N ALA A 27 -1.92 8.05 -7.20
CA ALA A 27 -3.04 8.18 -8.12
C ALA A 27 -4.36 8.32 -7.35
N GLN A 28 -5.48 8.40 -8.08
CA GLN A 28 -6.83 8.38 -7.54
C GLN A 28 -7.69 7.39 -8.30
N SER A 29 -8.68 6.83 -7.59
CA SER A 29 -9.64 5.88 -8.12
C SER A 29 -11.06 6.22 -7.67
N ASP A 30 -12.05 5.86 -8.47
CA ASP A 30 -13.45 6.12 -8.16
C ASP A 30 -13.94 5.28 -6.98
N ILE A 31 -14.81 5.87 -6.16
CA ILE A 31 -15.54 5.21 -5.08
C ILE A 31 -17.01 5.07 -5.47
N GLY A 32 -17.57 3.88 -5.21
CA GLY A 32 -18.97 3.57 -5.49
C GLY A 32 -19.96 4.32 -4.58
N SER A 33 -21.21 3.85 -4.63
CA SER A 33 -22.28 4.44 -3.84
C SER A 33 -22.07 4.18 -2.33
N LYS A 34 -22.58 5.07 -1.48
CA LYS A 34 -22.43 4.98 -0.01
C LYS A 34 -22.85 3.63 0.58
N ASN A 35 -23.89 3.00 0.03
CA ASN A 35 -24.46 1.77 0.57
C ASN A 35 -23.62 0.52 0.24
N GLU A 36 -22.79 0.58 -0.81
CA GLU A 36 -22.05 -0.56 -1.33
C GLU A 36 -20.54 -0.43 -1.06
N ALA A 37 -20.02 0.79 -1.17
CA ALA A 37 -18.59 1.07 -1.16
C ALA A 37 -17.95 1.19 0.22
N LEU A 38 -18.72 1.48 1.27
CA LEU A 38 -18.15 1.73 2.59
C LEU A 38 -17.98 0.44 3.39
N ILE A 39 -16.73 0.14 3.75
CA ILE A 39 -16.35 -0.95 4.63
C ILE A 39 -16.31 -0.40 6.06
N ASN A 40 -17.40 -0.60 6.80
CA ASN A 40 -17.55 -0.04 8.15
C ASN A 40 -16.79 -0.88 9.19
N LEU A 41 -15.56 -0.47 9.51
CA LEU A 41 -14.71 -1.16 10.48
C LEU A 41 -15.24 -1.03 11.91
N ASP A 42 -16.01 0.03 12.22
CA ASP A 42 -16.63 0.17 13.54
C ASP A 42 -17.67 -0.93 13.80
N GLN A 43 -18.39 -1.32 12.75
CA GLN A 43 -19.35 -2.41 12.80
C GLN A 43 -18.65 -3.77 12.74
N ILE A 44 -17.74 -3.97 11.79
CA ILE A 44 -17.05 -5.26 11.59
C ILE A 44 -16.27 -5.66 12.84
N LEU A 45 -15.57 -4.71 13.47
CA LEU A 45 -14.75 -4.94 14.66
C LEU A 45 -15.50 -4.58 15.96
N GLY A 46 -16.84 -4.56 15.94
CA GLY A 46 -17.66 -4.15 17.07
C GLY A 46 -17.54 -5.03 18.33
N ASN A 47 -17.01 -6.25 18.20
CA ASN A 47 -16.80 -7.18 19.31
C ASN A 47 -15.48 -6.96 20.07
N PHE A 48 -14.61 -6.08 19.58
CA PHE A 48 -13.33 -5.78 20.22
C PHE A 48 -13.46 -4.51 21.07
N SER A 49 -12.72 -4.45 22.18
CA SER A 49 -12.59 -3.23 22.97
C SER A 49 -11.68 -2.25 22.23
N ARG A 50 -12.25 -1.24 21.59
CA ARG A 50 -11.50 -0.30 20.73
C ARG A 50 -11.12 0.95 21.49
N MET A 51 -9.91 1.43 21.27
CA MET A 51 -9.54 2.80 21.65
C MET A 51 -10.19 3.76 20.66
N GLY A 52 -11.10 4.60 21.15
CA GLY A 52 -11.76 5.65 20.38
C GLY A 52 -10.96 6.96 20.42
N MET A 53 -11.36 7.94 19.60
CA MET A 53 -10.65 9.22 19.50
C MET A 53 -10.57 10.02 20.81
N ARG A 54 -11.53 9.80 21.73
CA ARG A 54 -11.63 10.54 23.00
C ARG A 54 -10.91 9.84 24.15
N ASP A 55 -10.47 8.60 23.94
CA ASP A 55 -9.76 7.85 24.96
C ASP A 55 -8.37 8.43 25.18
N ARG A 56 -7.96 8.51 26.45
CA ARG A 56 -6.65 9.05 26.85
C ARG A 56 -5.66 7.97 27.28
N GLU A 57 -6.14 6.75 27.46
CA GLU A 57 -5.37 5.60 27.94
C GLU A 57 -5.83 4.33 27.22
N GLU A 58 -4.90 3.39 27.08
CA GLU A 58 -5.11 2.09 26.42
C GLU A 58 -5.68 1.02 27.37
N THR A 59 -5.82 1.32 28.67
CA THR A 59 -6.21 0.34 29.69
C THR A 59 -7.53 -0.36 29.34
N GLY A 60 -7.49 -1.68 29.20
CA GLY A 60 -8.66 -2.51 28.86
C GLY A 60 -9.09 -2.41 27.39
N LYS A 61 -8.27 -1.79 26.53
CA LYS A 61 -8.46 -1.77 25.07
C LYS A 61 -7.62 -2.85 24.42
N GLU A 62 -8.12 -3.35 23.29
CA GLU A 62 -7.52 -4.43 22.52
C GLU A 62 -6.95 -3.94 21.20
N ILE A 63 -7.59 -2.97 20.56
CA ILE A 63 -7.18 -2.48 19.24
C ILE A 63 -7.35 -0.97 19.07
N VAL A 64 -6.59 -0.43 18.13
CA VAL A 64 -6.77 0.92 17.56
C VAL A 64 -7.04 0.77 16.06
N VAL A 65 -8.07 1.46 15.55
CA VAL A 65 -8.40 1.48 14.12
C VAL A 65 -7.90 2.79 13.51
N CYS A 66 -6.96 2.69 12.58
CA CYS A 66 -6.40 3.83 11.86
C CYS A 66 -6.77 3.72 10.37
N CYS A 67 -7.89 4.32 10.00
CA CYS A 67 -8.28 4.42 8.59
C CYS A 67 -7.44 5.46 7.85
N ASN A 68 -7.08 5.12 6.62
CA ASN A 68 -6.48 6.01 5.64
C ASN A 68 -7.11 5.70 4.27
N GLU A 69 -8.37 6.12 4.11
CA GLU A 69 -9.13 5.96 2.88
C GLU A 69 -9.27 4.48 2.45
N ARG A 70 -8.67 4.07 1.31
CA ARG A 70 -8.72 2.68 0.81
C ARG A 70 -7.70 1.75 1.48
N MET A 71 -7.00 2.23 2.49
CA MET A 71 -6.15 1.44 3.39
C MET A 71 -6.60 1.64 4.85
N ALA A 72 -6.37 0.65 5.70
CA ALA A 72 -6.46 0.83 7.14
C ALA A 72 -5.37 0.04 7.86
N ALA A 73 -4.96 0.52 9.03
CA ALA A 73 -4.14 -0.23 9.97
C ALA A 73 -4.97 -0.53 11.22
N ILE A 74 -4.99 -1.78 11.63
CA ILE A 74 -5.51 -2.20 12.93
C ILE A 74 -4.30 -2.49 13.81
N GLU A 75 -3.99 -1.58 14.71
CA GLU A 75 -2.91 -1.77 15.69
C GLU A 75 -3.45 -2.65 16.82
N ILE A 76 -2.72 -3.72 17.13
CA ILE A 76 -3.08 -4.71 18.16
C ILE A 76 -2.36 -4.31 19.45
N LEU A 77 -3.13 -3.88 20.44
CA LEU A 77 -2.57 -3.41 21.71
C LEU A 77 -1.98 -4.56 22.51
N HIS A 78 -0.91 -4.27 23.24
CA HIS A 78 -0.19 -5.23 24.08
C HIS A 78 0.36 -6.45 23.31
N ASP A 79 0.53 -6.35 21.98
CA ASP A 79 1.07 -7.40 21.11
C ASP A 79 0.37 -8.77 21.29
N ASN A 80 -0.95 -8.75 21.52
CA ASN A 80 -1.72 -9.95 21.80
C ASN A 80 -2.04 -10.76 20.51
N GLU A 81 -1.32 -11.87 20.31
CA GLU A 81 -1.50 -12.77 19.16
C GLU A 81 -2.92 -13.33 19.03
N THR A 82 -3.59 -13.61 20.16
CA THR A 82 -4.97 -14.12 20.14
C THR A 82 -5.94 -13.07 19.60
N VAL A 83 -5.79 -11.82 20.03
CA VAL A 83 -6.59 -10.69 19.50
C VAL A 83 -6.30 -10.49 18.02
N ARG A 84 -5.03 -10.51 17.59
CA ARG A 84 -4.65 -10.41 16.17
C ARG A 84 -5.37 -11.48 15.34
N ASP A 85 -5.31 -12.74 15.76
CA ASP A 85 -5.87 -13.85 15.00
C ASP A 85 -7.41 -13.77 14.93
N GLN A 86 -8.06 -13.32 16.01
CA GLN A 86 -9.49 -13.04 16.02
C GLN A 86 -9.86 -11.89 15.09
N VAL A 87 -9.10 -10.78 15.11
CA VAL A 87 -9.29 -9.64 14.19
C VAL A 87 -9.19 -10.09 12.74
N ILE A 88 -8.14 -10.86 12.40
CA ILE A 88 -7.97 -11.41 11.05
C ILE A 88 -9.16 -12.29 10.68
N ALA A 89 -9.60 -13.19 11.57
CA ALA A 89 -10.73 -14.08 11.33
C ALA A 89 -12.04 -13.30 11.06
N THR A 90 -12.29 -12.23 11.81
CA THR A 90 -13.44 -11.33 11.60
C THR A 90 -13.36 -10.62 10.24
N LEU A 91 -12.22 -10.03 9.91
CA LEU A 91 -12.03 -9.27 8.66
C LEU A 91 -12.12 -10.15 7.41
N LEU A 92 -11.70 -11.41 7.49
CA LEU A 92 -11.75 -12.37 6.37
C LEU A 92 -13.16 -12.61 5.82
N THR A 93 -14.20 -12.25 6.57
CA THR A 93 -15.59 -12.43 6.16
C THR A 93 -16.08 -11.41 5.13
N ASP A 94 -15.40 -10.27 4.99
CA ASP A 94 -15.80 -9.19 4.07
C ASP A 94 -14.95 -9.24 2.80
N GLU A 95 -15.55 -9.59 1.67
CA GLU A 95 -14.87 -9.72 0.37
C GLU A 95 -14.40 -8.38 -0.22
N ARG A 96 -14.89 -7.25 0.31
CA ARG A 96 -14.45 -5.92 -0.11
C ARG A 96 -13.08 -5.56 0.45
N ILE A 97 -12.59 -6.31 1.44
CA ILE A 97 -11.22 -6.23 1.93
C ILE A 97 -10.32 -7.05 0.99
N GLU A 98 -9.73 -6.40 0.00
CA GLU A 98 -8.92 -7.04 -1.04
C GLU A 98 -7.72 -7.78 -0.44
N LEU A 99 -7.01 -7.15 0.49
CA LEU A 99 -5.85 -7.74 1.17
C LEU A 99 -5.88 -7.47 2.67
N ILE A 100 -5.64 -8.52 3.44
CA ILE A 100 -5.40 -8.53 4.89
C ILE A 100 -3.96 -8.99 5.07
N MET A 101 -3.12 -8.13 5.62
CA MET A 101 -1.67 -8.30 5.64
C MET A 101 -1.13 -8.14 7.05
N TRP A 102 -0.32 -9.07 7.51
CA TRP A 102 0.30 -8.99 8.84
C TRP A 102 1.69 -9.62 8.84
N LYS A 103 2.42 -9.35 9.90
CA LYS A 103 3.73 -9.95 10.14
C LYS A 103 3.64 -10.87 11.33
N ASP A 104 4.26 -12.03 11.22
CA ASP A 104 4.50 -12.92 12.34
C ASP A 104 5.99 -13.30 12.34
N GLN A 105 6.67 -12.94 13.42
CA GLN A 105 8.13 -13.05 13.56
C GLN A 105 8.88 -12.41 12.37
N ARG A 106 9.46 -13.23 11.49
CA ARG A 106 10.24 -12.80 10.30
C ARG A 106 9.51 -13.01 8.97
N ARG A 107 8.26 -13.48 9.02
CA ARG A 107 7.45 -13.76 7.84
C ARG A 107 6.30 -12.78 7.73
N TYR A 108 5.96 -12.44 6.49
CA TYR A 108 4.84 -11.59 6.13
C TYR A 108 3.76 -12.48 5.51
N TYR A 109 2.52 -12.19 5.85
CA TYR A 109 1.36 -12.97 5.45
C TYR A 109 0.37 -12.08 4.74
N VAL A 110 -0.31 -12.65 3.75
CA VAL A 110 -1.35 -11.99 2.98
C VAL A 110 -2.50 -12.97 2.80
N ARG A 111 -3.71 -12.49 3.06
CA ARG A 111 -4.96 -13.16 2.71
C ARG A 111 -5.89 -12.19 2.00
N GLN A 112 -6.82 -12.74 1.22
CA GLN A 112 -7.90 -11.96 0.62
C GLN A 112 -9.19 -12.20 1.40
N GLY A 113 -10.00 -11.15 1.59
CA GLY A 113 -11.34 -11.27 2.14
C GLY A 113 -12.22 -12.18 1.29
N GLY A 114 -13.17 -12.87 1.92
CA GLY A 114 -14.14 -13.74 1.26
C GLY A 114 -13.57 -15.06 0.69
N ASN A 115 -12.26 -15.33 0.81
CA ASN A 115 -11.67 -16.56 0.29
C ASN A 115 -10.60 -17.20 1.19
N LYS A 116 -10.16 -18.40 0.82
CA LYS A 116 -9.18 -19.20 1.57
C LYS A 116 -7.73 -19.03 1.08
N LYS A 117 -7.48 -18.13 0.13
CA LYS A 117 -6.14 -17.94 -0.42
C LYS A 117 -5.25 -17.27 0.61
N MET A 118 -4.08 -17.85 0.81
CA MET A 118 -3.07 -17.34 1.72
C MET A 118 -1.71 -17.49 1.08
N LEU A 119 -0.95 -16.41 1.15
CA LEU A 119 0.45 -16.37 0.78
C LEU A 119 1.25 -15.94 2.00
N SER A 120 2.44 -16.49 2.14
CA SER A 120 3.42 -15.99 3.10
C SER A 120 4.78 -15.90 2.45
N PHE A 121 5.59 -14.96 2.91
CA PHE A 121 6.91 -14.72 2.34
C PHE A 121 7.88 -14.11 3.36
N ALA A 122 9.17 -14.26 3.12
CA ALA A 122 10.24 -13.62 3.87
C ALA A 122 11.44 -13.31 2.97
N PRO A 123 12.28 -12.32 3.31
CA PRO A 123 13.58 -12.15 2.66
C PRO A 123 14.37 -13.45 2.69
N GLY A 124 14.98 -13.81 1.56
CA GLY A 124 15.71 -15.06 1.43
C GLY A 124 16.46 -15.15 0.11
N ASP A 125 16.68 -16.37 -0.36
CA ASP A 125 17.45 -16.70 -1.56
C ASP A 125 16.60 -17.43 -2.64
N GLY A 126 15.29 -17.54 -2.42
CA GLY A 126 14.34 -18.16 -3.34
C GLY A 126 13.99 -17.31 -4.57
N ILE A 127 12.69 -17.12 -4.80
CA ILE A 127 12.15 -16.47 -6.00
C ILE A 127 12.45 -14.97 -5.96
N ARG A 128 12.95 -14.43 -7.08
CA ARG A 128 13.17 -12.99 -7.21
C ARG A 128 11.90 -12.27 -7.66
N ASP A 129 11.66 -11.07 -7.17
CA ASP A 129 10.64 -10.18 -7.71
C ASP A 129 11.14 -9.38 -8.94
N ASN A 130 10.27 -8.53 -9.48
CA ASN A 130 10.56 -7.74 -10.67
C ASN A 130 11.69 -6.70 -10.48
N TRP A 131 12.10 -6.41 -9.23
CA TRP A 131 13.24 -5.55 -8.88
C TRP A 131 14.46 -6.34 -8.41
N GLY A 132 14.41 -7.67 -8.51
CA GLY A 132 15.54 -8.55 -8.21
C GLY A 132 15.70 -8.88 -6.72
N VAL A 133 14.80 -8.44 -5.84
CA VAL A 133 14.85 -8.82 -4.42
C VAL A 133 14.43 -10.28 -4.30
N ALA A 134 15.19 -11.07 -3.54
CA ALA A 134 14.96 -12.51 -3.39
C ALA A 134 14.10 -12.81 -2.15
N TRP A 135 13.13 -13.71 -2.35
CA TRP A 135 12.08 -14.02 -1.38
C TRP A 135 11.88 -15.54 -1.27
N ASN A 136 11.76 -16.02 -0.04
CA ASN A 136 11.22 -17.35 0.23
C ASN A 136 9.70 -17.22 0.31
N ILE A 137 8.98 -17.88 -0.59
CA ILE A 137 7.54 -17.73 -0.78
C ILE A 137 6.87 -19.10 -0.58
N ASP A 138 5.83 -19.14 0.27
CA ASP A 138 5.02 -20.34 0.52
C ASP A 138 3.52 -20.01 0.44
N GLY A 139 2.74 -20.92 -0.14
CA GLY A 139 1.29 -20.78 -0.29
C GLY A 139 0.85 -20.36 -1.69
N ASP A 140 -0.34 -19.79 -1.79
CA ASP A 140 -1.00 -19.46 -3.06
C ASP A 140 -0.63 -18.05 -3.53
N ILE A 141 0.27 -17.96 -4.51
CA ILE A 141 0.71 -16.68 -5.12
C ILE A 141 -0.43 -15.88 -5.75
N SER A 142 -1.57 -16.51 -6.06
CA SER A 142 -2.75 -15.82 -6.58
C SER A 142 -3.46 -14.95 -5.53
N ALA A 143 -3.11 -15.07 -4.24
CA ALA A 143 -3.54 -14.13 -3.20
C ALA A 143 -3.06 -12.69 -3.49
N LEU A 144 -1.91 -12.54 -4.16
CA LEU A 144 -1.40 -11.27 -4.68
C LEU A 144 -1.62 -11.14 -6.19
N LYS A 145 -2.60 -11.86 -6.76
CA LYS A 145 -2.84 -11.92 -8.22
C LYS A 145 -1.53 -12.16 -9.00
N GLY A 146 -0.62 -12.91 -8.36
CA GLY A 146 0.75 -13.07 -8.78
C GLY A 146 0.93 -14.28 -9.70
N LYS A 147 2.03 -14.25 -10.46
CA LYS A 147 2.50 -15.39 -11.25
C LYS A 147 4.02 -15.42 -11.27
N ILE A 148 4.58 -16.61 -11.48
CA ILE A 148 6.00 -16.76 -11.76
C ILE A 148 6.19 -16.81 -13.27
N LYS A 149 7.00 -15.90 -13.82
CA LYS A 149 7.39 -15.90 -15.23
C LYS A 149 8.91 -15.86 -15.31
N ASN A 150 9.51 -16.84 -15.98
CA ASN A 150 10.97 -16.95 -16.13
C ASN A 150 11.72 -16.88 -14.78
N GLY A 151 11.19 -17.54 -13.74
CA GLY A 151 11.78 -17.53 -12.39
C GLY A 151 11.54 -16.25 -11.58
N VAL A 152 10.75 -15.29 -12.09
CA VAL A 152 10.47 -14.02 -11.43
C VAL A 152 9.00 -13.93 -11.00
N PHE A 153 8.77 -13.54 -9.74
CA PHE A 153 7.44 -13.20 -9.23
C PHE A 153 6.98 -11.85 -9.77
N ILE A 154 5.77 -11.82 -10.35
CA ILE A 154 5.17 -10.62 -10.93
C ILE A 154 3.69 -10.56 -10.53
N SER A 155 3.26 -9.40 -10.02
CA SER A 155 1.85 -9.02 -9.90
C SER A 155 1.61 -7.74 -10.71
N LYS A 156 0.59 -7.75 -11.58
CA LYS A 156 0.21 -6.57 -12.36
C LYS A 156 -0.70 -5.62 -11.56
N ASP A 157 -1.52 -6.21 -10.69
CA ASP A 157 -2.50 -5.50 -9.87
C ASP A 157 -1.86 -4.89 -8.62
N PHE A 158 -0.78 -5.48 -8.11
CA PHE A 158 -0.04 -4.98 -6.96
C PHE A 158 1.45 -4.76 -7.31
N PRO A 159 1.82 -3.59 -7.82
CA PRO A 159 3.20 -3.26 -8.16
C PRO A 159 4.09 -3.31 -6.91
N ASP A 160 5.25 -3.98 -7.00
CA ASP A 160 6.24 -4.14 -5.92
C ASP A 160 5.65 -4.71 -4.61
N ALA A 161 4.67 -5.60 -4.72
CA ALA A 161 3.85 -6.05 -3.58
C ALA A 161 4.66 -6.57 -2.39
N LEU A 162 5.62 -7.49 -2.61
CA LEU A 162 6.36 -8.12 -1.52
C LEU A 162 7.19 -7.10 -0.75
N THR A 163 7.94 -6.25 -1.45
CA THR A 163 8.72 -5.16 -0.86
C THR A 163 7.83 -4.17 -0.14
N ARG A 164 6.74 -3.71 -0.76
CA ARG A 164 5.85 -2.69 -0.19
C ARG A 164 5.12 -3.20 1.05
N ILE A 165 4.64 -4.44 1.04
CA ILE A 165 4.00 -5.07 2.21
C ILE A 165 5.00 -5.19 3.36
N LYS A 166 6.22 -5.68 3.07
CA LYS A 166 7.30 -5.73 4.05
C LYS A 166 7.59 -4.35 4.64
N GLN A 167 7.87 -3.37 3.80
CA GLN A 167 8.23 -2.01 4.23
C GLN A 167 7.11 -1.35 5.02
N ALA A 168 5.85 -1.52 4.58
CA ALA A 168 4.70 -1.06 5.31
C ALA A 168 4.68 -1.74 6.68
N LEU A 169 4.65 -3.07 6.79
CA LEU A 169 4.56 -3.76 8.08
C LEU A 169 5.75 -3.47 9.01
N ASP A 170 6.95 -3.20 8.47
CA ASP A 170 8.14 -2.87 9.26
C ASP A 170 8.25 -1.38 9.63
N CYS A 171 7.39 -0.48 9.14
CA CYS A 171 7.55 0.96 9.35
C CYS A 171 7.27 1.42 10.79
N ARG A 172 6.64 0.56 11.59
CA ARG A 172 6.37 0.77 13.01
C ARG A 172 6.66 -0.50 13.80
N THR A 173 7.02 -0.32 15.06
CA THR A 173 7.08 -1.40 16.05
C THR A 173 5.67 -1.75 16.54
N GLY A 174 5.50 -2.98 17.01
CA GLY A 174 4.22 -3.49 17.50
C GLY A 174 3.49 -4.34 16.46
N MET A 175 2.50 -5.06 16.95
CA MET A 175 1.69 -5.96 16.16
C MET A 175 0.55 -5.22 15.47
N ARG A 176 0.39 -5.46 14.17
CA ARG A 176 -0.67 -4.80 13.39
C ARG A 176 -1.14 -5.62 12.22
N VAL A 177 -2.35 -5.31 11.78
CA VAL A 177 -2.97 -5.85 10.57
C VAL A 177 -3.23 -4.70 9.61
N LEU A 178 -2.65 -4.76 8.41
CA LEU A 178 -2.87 -3.79 7.35
C LEU A 178 -3.93 -4.30 6.38
N LEU A 179 -4.82 -3.40 5.98
CA LEU A 179 -5.95 -3.68 5.10
C LEU A 179 -5.83 -2.85 3.83
N SER A 180 -6.19 -3.44 2.69
CA SER A 180 -6.33 -2.76 1.40
C SER A 180 -7.70 -3.09 0.83
N ALA A 181 -8.50 -2.08 0.49
CA ALA A 181 -9.84 -2.28 -0.06
C ALA A 181 -9.79 -2.58 -1.57
N VAL A 182 -10.78 -3.33 -2.06
CA VAL A 182 -10.98 -3.52 -3.52
C VAL A 182 -11.23 -2.16 -4.21
N PRO A 183 -10.93 -2.01 -5.51
CA PRO A 183 -11.33 -0.82 -6.27
C PRO A 183 -12.82 -0.52 -6.10
N GLY A 184 -13.18 0.76 -5.96
CA GLY A 184 -14.56 1.19 -5.71
C GLY A 184 -14.98 1.21 -4.24
N CYS A 185 -14.17 0.69 -3.31
CA CYS A 185 -14.47 0.66 -1.88
C CYS A 185 -13.46 1.46 -1.04
N GLU A 186 -13.93 1.96 0.11
CA GLU A 186 -13.18 2.77 1.07
C GLU A 186 -13.51 2.34 2.52
N PHE A 187 -12.56 2.48 3.45
CA PHE A 187 -12.79 2.16 4.86
C PHE A 187 -13.45 3.31 5.62
N LEU A 188 -14.43 2.97 6.46
CA LEU A 188 -15.11 3.90 7.36
C LEU A 188 -14.79 3.53 8.82
N SER A 189 -14.47 4.54 9.63
CA SER A 189 -14.37 4.47 11.09
C SER A 189 -14.67 5.86 11.70
N GLU A 190 -14.81 5.95 13.03
CA GLU A 190 -15.24 7.09 13.85
C GLU A 190 -14.72 8.47 13.40
N ALA A 191 -13.51 8.53 12.82
CA ALA A 191 -12.81 9.77 12.46
C ALA A 191 -12.54 9.95 10.96
N ALA A 192 -12.86 8.95 10.14
CA ALA A 192 -12.39 8.90 8.76
C ALA A 192 -13.32 9.67 7.82
N PRO A 193 -12.83 10.70 7.08
CA PRO A 193 -13.60 11.24 5.97
C PRO A 193 -13.81 10.14 4.92
N VAL A 194 -14.98 10.13 4.28
CA VAL A 194 -15.33 9.17 3.23
C VAL A 194 -15.88 9.89 2.01
N HIS A 195 -15.68 9.28 0.84
CA HIS A 195 -15.85 9.93 -0.46
C HIS A 195 -16.81 9.17 -1.39
N PRO A 196 -18.03 8.81 -0.98
CA PRO A 196 -18.97 8.09 -1.84
C PRO A 196 -19.30 8.88 -3.12
N ASN A 197 -19.26 8.21 -4.27
CA ASN A 197 -19.36 8.81 -5.61
C ASN A 197 -18.26 9.84 -5.95
N GLY A 198 -17.16 9.84 -5.19
CA GLY A 198 -15.98 10.68 -5.42
C GLY A 198 -14.76 9.85 -5.81
N GLY A 199 -13.58 10.42 -5.58
CA GLY A 199 -12.29 9.76 -5.77
C GLY A 199 -11.54 9.59 -4.45
N SER A 200 -10.79 8.50 -4.33
CA SER A 200 -10.05 8.12 -3.12
C SER A 200 -8.77 7.35 -3.52
N HIS A 201 -7.87 7.10 -2.57
CA HIS A 201 -6.60 6.45 -2.81
C HIS A 201 -6.09 5.67 -1.58
N GLY A 202 -4.80 5.33 -1.59
CA GLY A 202 -4.11 4.74 -0.43
C GLY A 202 -4.01 3.21 -0.45
N SER A 203 -4.72 2.50 -1.32
CA SER A 203 -4.56 1.04 -1.44
C SER A 203 -3.22 0.66 -2.07
N ILE A 204 -2.80 -0.60 -1.90
CA ILE A 204 -1.60 -1.13 -2.59
C ILE A 204 -1.86 -1.43 -4.09
N ASN A 205 -3.12 -1.34 -4.51
CA ASN A 205 -3.54 -1.61 -5.87
C ASN A 205 -2.90 -0.63 -6.85
N ARG A 206 -2.62 -1.11 -8.07
CA ARG A 206 -2.04 -0.34 -9.18
C ARG A 206 -2.81 0.95 -9.47
N VAL A 207 -4.13 0.98 -9.25
CA VAL A 207 -4.97 2.16 -9.53
C VAL A 207 -4.69 3.33 -8.60
N ASP A 208 -4.15 3.07 -7.40
CA ASP A 208 -3.71 4.11 -6.46
C ASP A 208 -2.19 4.31 -6.48
N SER A 209 -1.46 3.30 -6.97
CA SER A 209 0.01 3.24 -6.83
C SER A 209 0.79 3.71 -8.06
N LEU A 210 0.20 3.67 -9.26
CA LEU A 210 0.91 4.04 -10.49
C LEU A 210 0.67 5.51 -10.83
N VAL A 211 1.76 6.26 -10.85
CA VAL A 211 1.79 7.69 -11.14
C VAL A 211 2.61 7.97 -12.40
N PRO A 212 2.34 9.07 -13.11
CA PRO A 212 3.21 9.50 -14.19
C PRO A 212 4.57 9.89 -13.65
N LEU A 213 5.62 9.55 -14.40
CA LEU A 213 6.96 10.09 -14.26
C LEU A 213 7.41 10.60 -15.63
N ILE A 214 7.69 11.89 -15.73
CA ILE A 214 8.22 12.53 -16.94
C ILE A 214 9.54 13.18 -16.56
N ILE A 215 10.61 12.84 -17.27
CA ILE A 215 11.93 13.46 -17.10
C ILE A 215 12.37 14.01 -18.45
N SER A 216 12.82 15.26 -18.47
CA SER A 216 13.35 15.92 -19.66
C SER A 216 14.61 16.72 -19.30
N GLY A 217 15.49 16.94 -20.29
CA GLY A 217 16.80 17.58 -20.07
C GLY A 217 17.88 16.64 -19.50
N SER A 218 17.66 15.32 -19.49
CA SER A 218 18.64 14.33 -19.02
C SER A 218 18.76 13.15 -19.98
N ASP A 219 19.97 12.61 -20.11
CA ASP A 219 20.31 11.40 -20.85
C ASP A 219 20.34 10.14 -19.96
N GLN A 220 20.17 10.31 -18.65
CA GLN A 220 20.17 9.20 -17.70
C GLN A 220 18.91 8.36 -17.86
N ASP A 221 19.11 7.05 -18.04
CA ASP A 221 18.01 6.08 -18.04
C ASP A 221 17.60 5.69 -16.61
N LEU A 222 16.31 5.39 -16.43
CA LEU A 222 15.76 4.91 -15.18
C LEU A 222 14.83 3.71 -15.47
N ASN A 223 15.38 2.51 -15.32
CA ASN A 223 14.65 1.28 -15.58
C ASN A 223 13.77 0.89 -14.38
N LYS A 224 12.49 0.60 -14.62
CA LYS A 224 11.48 0.21 -13.61
C LYS A 224 11.43 1.19 -12.41
N PRO A 225 11.22 2.50 -12.66
CA PRO A 225 11.30 3.51 -11.62
C PRO A 225 10.27 3.28 -10.51
N ARG A 226 10.73 3.39 -9.26
CA ARG A 226 9.91 3.67 -8.09
C ARG A 226 10.19 5.09 -7.61
N ILE A 227 9.25 5.70 -6.88
CA ILE A 227 9.41 7.07 -6.38
C ILE A 227 10.70 7.24 -5.58
N TYR A 228 11.08 6.25 -4.75
CA TYR A 228 12.31 6.35 -3.97
C TYR A 228 13.59 6.12 -4.79
N ASP A 229 13.52 5.53 -5.99
CA ASP A 229 14.67 5.42 -6.90
C ASP A 229 15.04 6.79 -7.50
N LEU A 230 14.12 7.77 -7.45
CA LEU A 230 14.38 9.15 -7.90
C LEU A 230 15.46 9.83 -7.06
N LYS A 231 15.65 9.43 -5.79
CA LYS A 231 16.72 9.95 -4.93
C LYS A 231 18.09 9.68 -5.56
N GLU A 232 18.38 8.43 -5.90
CA GLU A 232 19.67 8.06 -6.48
C GLU A 232 19.81 8.63 -7.90
N TYR A 233 18.71 8.73 -8.65
CA TYR A 233 18.70 9.44 -9.92
C TYR A 233 19.19 10.89 -9.78
N ILE A 234 18.61 11.64 -8.84
CA ILE A 234 18.95 13.04 -8.57
C ILE A 234 20.40 13.17 -8.10
N LEU A 235 20.87 12.32 -7.18
CA LEU A 235 22.25 12.37 -6.69
C LEU A 235 23.26 12.08 -7.80
N ASN A 236 22.97 11.10 -8.67
CA ASN A 236 23.84 10.77 -9.80
C ASN A 236 23.90 11.88 -10.86
N HIS A 237 22.89 12.75 -10.96
CA HIS A 237 22.94 13.90 -11.85
C HIS A 237 23.99 14.93 -11.39
N PHE A 238 24.09 15.19 -10.08
CA PHE A 238 25.00 16.20 -9.52
C PHE A 238 26.43 15.68 -9.24
N ASN A 239 26.62 14.37 -9.17
CA ASN A 239 27.94 13.75 -9.00
C ASN A 239 28.69 13.53 -10.33
N ARG A 240 28.25 14.20 -11.40
CA ARG A 240 28.88 14.17 -12.72
C ARG A 240 29.98 15.21 -12.84
#